data_AF-A0A3D1VGG4-F1
#
_entry.id   AF-A0A3D1VGG4-F1
#
_cell.length_a   1.000
_cell.length_b   1.000
_cell.length_c   1.000
_cell.angle_alpha   90.00
_cell.angle_beta   90.00
_cell.angle_gamma   90.00
#
_symmetry.space_group_name_H-M   'P 1'
#
loop_
_entity.id
_entity.type
_entity.pdbx_description
1 polymer ?
#
loop_
_entity_poly.entity_id
_entity_poly.type
_entity_poly.pdbx_seq_one_letter_code
_entity_poly.pdbx_strand_id
1 'polypeptide(L)' 'MLKEYRQNKGYTQEQTAEMIGISARQYQRIEKDEDKTTLETIKKAISVLGIPDDEIIRYMRKQ' A
#
# COMPACT_ATOMS: atom_id res chain seq x y z
N MET A 1 4.52 -4.73 -3.72
CA MET A 1 5.48 -3.90 -2.95
C MET A 1 4.94 -3.53 -1.57
N LEU A 2 3.70 -3.06 -1.46
CA LEU A 2 3.10 -2.57 -0.19
C LEU A 2 3.16 -3.57 0.96
N LYS A 3 2.92 -4.85 0.67
CA LYS A 3 2.94 -5.95 1.66
C LYS A 3 4.27 -6.06 2.41
N GLU A 4 5.38 -5.98 1.70
CA GLU A 4 6.72 -6.14 2.28
C GLU A 4 7.02 -5.00 3.25
N TYR A 5 6.77 -3.76 2.84
CA TYR A 5 6.94 -2.58 3.69
C TYR A 5 6.04 -2.60 4.92
N ARG A 6 4.79 -3.04 4.77
CA ARG A 6 3.88 -3.23 5.90
C ARG A 6 4.43 -4.23 6.91
N GLN A 7 4.90 -5.39 6.43
CA GLN A 7 5.46 -6.43 7.28
C GLN A 7 6.73 -5.97 7.99
N ASN A 8 7.60 -5.22 7.30
CA ASN A 8 8.81 -4.63 7.89
C ASN A 8 8.50 -3.63 9.01
N LYS A 9 7.35 -2.93 8.92
CA LYS A 9 6.85 -2.07 10.01
C LYS A 9 6.08 -2.81 11.11
N GLY A 10 5.85 -4.12 10.96
CA GLY A 10 5.10 -4.92 11.93
C GLY A 10 3.59 -4.64 11.95
N TYR A 11 3.04 -4.00 10.92
CA TYR A 11 1.61 -3.69 10.87
C TYR A 11 0.79 -4.85 10.32
N THR A 12 -0.40 -5.05 10.85
CA THR A 12 -1.43 -5.90 10.22
C THR A 12 -2.11 -5.18 9.06
N GLN A 13 -2.79 -5.94 8.20
CA GLN A 13 -3.60 -5.37 7.12
C GLN A 13 -4.70 -4.46 7.68
N GLU A 14 -5.30 -4.82 8.81
CA GLU A 14 -6.34 -4.05 9.48
C GLU A 14 -5.83 -2.73 10.03
N GLN A 15 -4.69 -2.75 10.73
CA GLN A 15 -4.04 -1.54 11.23
C GLN A 15 -3.68 -0.57 10.10
N THR A 16 -3.15 -1.07 8.99
CA THR A 16 -2.77 -0.21 7.87
C THR A 16 -4.00 0.36 7.15
N ALA A 17 -5.07 -0.42 7.05
CA ALA A 17 -6.34 0.02 6.48
C ALA A 17 -6.98 1.13 7.32
N GLU A 18 -6.95 1.00 8.65
CA GLU A 18 -7.41 2.01 9.59
C GLU A 18 -6.62 3.31 9.45
N MET A 19 -5.29 3.24 9.36
CA MET A 19 -4.42 4.41 9.19
C MET A 19 -4.71 5.21 7.91
N ILE A 20 -5.20 4.56 6.85
CA ILE A 20 -5.51 5.22 5.57
C ILE A 20 -7.02 5.40 5.33
N GLY A 21 -7.86 5.05 6.31
CA GLY A 21 -9.30 5.28 6.29
C GLY A 21 -10.07 4.39 5.31
N ILE A 22 -9.67 3.12 5.14
CA ILE A 22 -10.38 2.15 4.28
C ILE A 22 -10.69 0.85 5.03
N SER A 23 -11.52 -0.01 4.44
CA SER A 23 -11.76 -1.34 5.01
C SER A 23 -10.54 -2.27 4.85
N ALA A 24 -10.32 -3.16 5.82
CA ALA A 24 -9.27 -4.19 5.73
C ALA A 24 -9.40 -5.05 4.46
N ARG A 25 -10.63 -5.33 4.00
CA ARG A 25 -10.90 -6.05 2.74
C ARG A 25 -10.45 -5.25 1.51
N GLN A 26 -10.63 -3.94 1.52
CA GLN A 26 -10.12 -3.07 0.46
C GLN A 26 -8.60 -3.08 0.48
N TYR A 27 -7.96 -2.91 1.63
CA TYR A 27 -6.50 -2.99 1.75
C TYR A 27 -5.93 -4.35 1.31
N GLN A 28 -6.59 -5.46 1.67
CA GLN A 28 -6.20 -6.79 1.20
C GLN A 28 -6.24 -6.90 -0.33
N ARG A 29 -7.23 -6.27 -0.98
CA ARG A 29 -7.29 -6.22 -2.45
C ARG A 29 -6.17 -5.38 -3.02
N ILE A 30 -5.81 -4.26 -2.39
CA ILE A 30 -4.67 -3.43 -2.80
C ILE A 30 -3.38 -4.26 -2.81
N GLU A 31 -3.15 -5.09 -1.79
CA GLU A 31 -1.95 -5.96 -1.76
C GLU A 31 -1.97 -7.12 -2.76
N LYS A 32 -3.14 -7.47 -3.31
CA LYS A 32 -3.33 -8.61 -4.23
C LYS A 32 -3.47 -8.19 -5.71
N ASP A 33 -4.16 -7.10 -5.96
CA ASP A 33 -4.57 -6.56 -7.26
C ASP A 33 -4.44 -5.03 -7.21
N GLU A 34 -3.24 -4.54 -7.53
CA GLU A 34 -2.94 -3.10 -7.48
C GLU A 34 -3.71 -2.31 -8.59
N ASP A 35 -4.25 -2.99 -9.61
CA ASP A 35 -4.88 -2.37 -10.80
C ASP A 35 -6.29 -1.78 -10.60
N LYS A 36 -7.01 -2.17 -9.54
CA LYS A 36 -8.40 -1.70 -9.31
C LYS A 36 -8.52 -0.64 -8.22
N THR A 37 -7.40 -0.09 -7.77
CA THR A 37 -7.34 0.86 -6.67
C THR A 37 -7.01 2.26 -7.17
N THR A 38 -7.62 3.28 -6.57
CA THR A 38 -7.32 4.66 -6.92
C THR A 38 -5.88 5.03 -6.55
N LEU A 39 -5.25 5.87 -7.39
CA LEU A 39 -3.92 6.42 -7.11
C LEU A 39 -3.86 7.12 -5.74
N GLU A 40 -4.95 7.76 -5.32
CA GLU A 40 -5.05 8.40 -4.01
C GLU A 40 -4.88 7.41 -2.85
N THR A 41 -5.51 6.24 -2.92
CA THR A 41 -5.40 5.22 -1.86
C THR A 41 -4.00 4.63 -1.81
N ILE A 42 -3.38 4.41 -2.98
CA ILE A 42 -1.99 3.96 -3.08
C ILE A 42 -1.05 4.99 -2.47
N LYS A 43 -1.24 6.29 -2.75
CA LYS A 43 -0.44 7.38 -2.14
C LYS A 43 -0.56 7.42 -0.62
N LYS A 44 -1.76 7.24 -0.06
CA LYS A 44 -1.97 7.16 1.40
C LYS A 44 -1.21 5.97 2.00
N ALA A 45 -1.28 4.81 1.36
CA ALA A 45 -0.56 3.62 1.82
C ALA A 45 0.96 3.81 1.76
N ILE A 46 1.48 4.38 0.67
CA ILE A 46 2.90 4.73 0.50
C ILE A 46 3.38 5.66 1.63
N SER A 47 2.60 6.70 1.93
CA SER A 47 2.93 7.67 2.98
C SER A 47 2.99 7.02 4.37
N VAL A 48 2.00 6.20 4.72
CA VAL A 48 1.97 5.50 6.03
C VAL A 48 3.10 4.48 6.14
N LEU A 49 3.38 3.77 5.05
CA LEU A 49 4.42 2.75 5.00
C LEU A 49 5.83 3.34 4.82
N GLY A 50 5.96 4.64 4.55
CA GLY A 50 7.26 5.30 4.38
C GLY A 50 8.06 4.72 3.21
N ILE A 51 7.38 4.38 2.12
CA ILE A 51 8.02 3.82 0.93
C ILE A 51 8.74 4.95 0.19
N PRO A 52 10.03 4.78 -0.13
CA PRO A 52 10.82 5.82 -0.79
C PRO A 52 10.45 5.95 -2.28
N ASP A 53 10.66 7.14 -2.84
CA ASP A 53 10.21 7.48 -4.20
C ASP A 53 10.85 6.62 -5.30
N ASP A 54 12.09 6.16 -5.10
CA ASP A 54 12.80 5.27 -6.02
C ASP A 54 12.10 3.91 -6.19
N GLU A 55 11.56 3.38 -5.09
CA GLU A 55 10.74 2.16 -5.09
C GLU A 55 9.43 2.34 -5.85
N ILE A 56 8.78 3.51 -5.68
CA ILE A 56 7.56 3.87 -6.42
C ILE A 56 7.86 3.95 -7.92
N ILE A 57 8.92 4.66 -8.31
CA ILE A 57 9.34 4.82 -9.71
C ILE A 57 9.66 3.45 -10.32
N ARG A 58 10.37 2.58 -9.59
CA ARG A 58 10.71 1.24 -10.05
C ARG A 58 9.46 0.38 -10.25
N TYR A 59 8.48 0.51 -9.38
CA TYR A 59 7.19 -0.16 -9.51
C TYR A 59 6.40 0.33 -10.73
N MET A 60 6.29 1.65 -10.94
CA MET A 60 5.57 2.24 -12.08
C MET A 60 6.16 1.90 -13.45
N ARG A 61 7.45 1.54 -13.51
CA ARG A 61 8.12 1.12 -14.76
C ARG A 61 7.96 -0.37 -15.09
N LYS A 62 7.51 -1.19 -14.12
CA LYS A 62 7.32 -2.64 -14.28
C LYS A 62 5.88 -3.02 -14.66
N GLN A 63 4.93 -2.13 -14.41
CA GLN A 63 3.53 -2.19 -14.85
C GLN A 63 3.44 -1.67 -16.29
#